data_AF-A0A8T4Z4W9-F1
#
_entry.id   AF-A0A8T4Z4W9-F1
#
_cell.length_a   1.000
_cell.length_b   1.000
_cell.length_c   1.000
_cell.angle_alpha   90.00
_cell.angle_beta   90.00
_cell.angle_gamma   90.00
#
_symmetry.space_group_name_H-M   'P 1'
#
loop_
_entity.id
_entity.type
_entity.pdbx_description
1 polymer ?
#
loop_
_entity_poly.entity_id
_entity_poly.type
_entity_poly.pdbx_seq_one_letter_code
_entity_poly.pdbx_strand_id
1 'polypeptide(L)'
;MVRAESLNDRLRRFAARLHSEFGVEHVLVFGSTARGGRLKDSDVDLIIVSDSFAGLSVPERQGMVQRFWDGPEELQALTYTPDEFNEISKRSTAQQILSYALDIAPPKGSICPRCGRAGSPQIKKIKKRSGKNYPYLYYAHYKNGRVEWCYIGREYNIDIKPNKSVEGEGKRRKEFKA
;
A
#
# COMPACT_ATOMS: atom_id res chain seq x y z
N MET A 1 -21.04 15.94 -6.18
CA MET A 1 -19.69 16.53 -6.06
C MET A 1 -18.78 15.50 -5.39
N VAL A 2 -17.79 14.96 -6.09
CA VAL A 2 -16.77 14.10 -5.47
C VAL A 2 -15.80 15.02 -4.73
N ARG A 3 -15.62 14.81 -3.42
CA ARG A 3 -14.68 15.59 -2.61
C ARG A 3 -13.26 15.37 -3.16
N ALA A 4 -12.50 16.44 -3.35
CA ALA A 4 -11.09 16.32 -3.77
C ALA A 4 -10.32 15.47 -2.75
N GLU A 5 -9.48 14.56 -3.23
CA GLU A 5 -8.70 13.66 -2.39
C GLU A 5 -7.69 14.44 -1.54
N SER A 6 -7.70 14.23 -0.23
CA SER A 6 -6.74 14.85 0.67
C SER A 6 -5.37 14.15 0.63
N LEU A 7 -4.30 14.85 1.04
CA LEU A 7 -2.98 14.22 1.20
C LEU A 7 -3.04 13.02 2.15
N ASN A 8 -3.83 13.11 3.23
CA ASN A 8 -4.00 12.01 4.17
C ASN A 8 -4.64 10.77 3.52
N ASP A 9 -5.60 10.95 2.61
CA ASP A 9 -6.20 9.85 1.87
C ASP A 9 -5.17 9.20 0.94
N ARG A 10 -4.36 10.00 0.22
CA ARG A 10 -3.25 9.50 -0.62
C ARG A 10 -2.24 8.73 0.19
N LEU A 11 -1.80 9.28 1.32
CA LEU A 11 -0.84 8.64 2.23
C LEU A 11 -1.35 7.29 2.73
N ARG A 12 -2.63 7.21 3.14
CA ARG A 12 -3.24 5.94 3.56
C ARG A 12 -3.33 4.93 2.41
N ARG A 13 -3.72 5.37 1.20
CA ARG A 13 -3.72 4.49 0.02
C ARG A 13 -2.32 4.01 -0.33
N PHE A 14 -1.33 4.89 -0.26
CA PHE A 14 0.06 4.57 -0.48
C PHE A 14 0.58 3.54 0.53
N ALA A 15 0.37 3.76 1.83
CA ALA A 15 0.75 2.83 2.89
C ALA A 15 0.08 1.45 2.71
N ALA A 16 -1.19 1.40 2.31
CA ALA A 16 -1.88 0.14 2.02
C ALA A 16 -1.27 -0.60 0.82
N ARG A 17 -0.91 0.11 -0.27
CA ARG A 17 -0.22 -0.49 -1.42
C ARG A 17 1.16 -1.02 -1.04
N LEU A 18 1.94 -0.23 -0.29
CA LEU A 18 3.25 -0.67 0.21
C LEU A 18 3.13 -1.89 1.12
N HIS A 19 2.13 -1.91 2.02
CA HIS A 19 1.88 -3.07 2.87
C HIS A 19 1.52 -4.32 2.07
N SER A 20 0.71 -4.17 1.02
CA SER A 20 0.37 -5.30 0.15
C SER A 20 1.54 -5.83 -0.67
N GLU A 21 2.48 -4.98 -1.10
CA GLU A 21 3.58 -5.40 -1.96
C GLU A 21 4.83 -5.82 -1.16
N PHE A 22 5.13 -5.11 -0.07
CA PHE A 22 6.37 -5.28 0.70
C PHE A 22 6.14 -5.80 2.12
N GLY A 23 4.89 -5.97 2.56
CA GLY A 23 4.61 -6.38 3.95
C GLY A 23 5.17 -5.39 4.97
N VAL A 24 5.08 -4.08 4.70
CA VAL A 24 5.65 -3.05 5.57
C VAL A 24 5.13 -3.16 7.00
N GLU A 25 6.05 -3.02 7.95
CA GLU A 25 5.79 -3.04 9.39
C GLU A 25 5.33 -1.68 9.89
N HIS A 26 5.99 -0.62 9.41
CA HIS A 26 5.74 0.77 9.76
C HIS A 26 5.80 1.64 8.51
N VAL A 27 4.93 2.64 8.45
CA VAL A 27 5.00 3.75 7.51
C VAL A 27 4.81 5.00 8.34
N LEU A 28 5.91 5.60 8.77
CA LEU A 28 5.89 6.74 9.69
C LEU A 28 5.97 8.01 8.87
N VAL A 29 4.92 8.82 8.93
CA VAL A 29 4.95 10.19 8.42
C VAL A 29 5.72 11.05 9.42
N PHE A 30 6.71 11.80 8.94
CA PHE A 30 7.43 12.76 9.76
C PHE A 30 7.52 14.12 9.06
N GLY A 31 8.54 14.91 9.41
CA GLY A 31 8.77 16.22 8.83
C GLY A 31 7.62 17.21 9.03
N SER A 32 7.46 18.10 8.04
CA SER A 32 6.41 19.13 8.04
C SER A 32 5.01 18.54 7.92
N THR A 33 4.89 17.37 7.28
CA THR A 33 3.61 16.68 7.10
C THR A 33 3.04 16.19 8.43
N ALA A 34 3.88 15.73 9.37
CA ALA A 34 3.44 15.29 10.69
C ALA A 34 3.24 16.44 11.69
N ARG A 35 4.09 17.47 11.67
CA ARG A 35 4.08 18.55 12.69
C ARG A 35 3.00 19.62 12.48
N GLY A 36 2.37 19.65 11.30
CA GLY A 36 1.48 20.73 10.89
C GLY A 36 2.24 21.95 10.35
N GLY A 37 1.52 22.87 9.70
CA GLY A 37 2.12 24.06 9.07
C GLY A 37 2.83 23.80 7.74
N ARG A 38 2.53 22.66 7.09
CA ARG A 38 3.07 22.28 5.78
C ARG A 38 2.74 23.32 4.71
N LEU A 39 3.72 23.68 3.87
CA LEU A 39 3.51 24.53 2.69
C LEU A 39 3.01 23.69 1.52
N LYS A 40 2.46 24.34 0.49
CA LYS A 40 1.90 23.65 -0.68
C LYS A 40 2.95 22.77 -1.39
N ASP A 41 4.18 23.28 -1.48
CA ASP A 41 5.29 22.66 -2.22
C ASP A 41 6.25 21.89 -1.30
N SER A 42 5.86 21.62 -0.04
CA SER A 42 6.68 20.79 0.83
C SER A 42 6.76 19.35 0.31
N ASP A 43 7.84 18.67 0.67
CA ASP A 43 8.00 17.24 0.42
C ASP A 43 7.13 16.41 1.39
N VAL A 44 7.00 15.13 1.07
CA VAL A 44 6.42 14.11 1.94
C VAL A 44 7.55 13.26 2.49
N ASP A 45 7.78 13.40 3.80
CA ASP A 45 8.84 12.69 4.52
C ASP A 45 8.29 11.41 5.16
N LEU A 46 8.79 10.24 4.75
CA LEU A 46 8.37 8.94 5.29
C LEU A 46 9.55 8.11 5.79
N ILE A 47 9.36 7.42 6.91
CA ILE A 47 10.17 6.26 7.29
C ILE A 47 9.37 5.01 6.98
N ILE A 48 9.91 4.10 6.17
CA ILE A 48 9.26 2.85 5.80
C ILE A 48 10.12 1.69 6.27
N VAL A 49 9.52 0.80 7.05
CA VAL A 49 10.20 -0.36 7.64
C VAL A 49 9.63 -1.64 7.05
N SER A 50 10.49 -2.49 6.49
CA SER A 50 10.08 -3.76 5.88
C SER A 50 11.24 -4.75 5.78
N ASP A 51 10.98 -6.03 6.10
CA ASP A 51 11.92 -7.13 5.86
C ASP A 51 12.27 -7.29 4.37
N SER A 52 11.37 -6.88 3.47
CA SER A 52 11.58 -6.97 2.01
C SER A 52 12.74 -6.12 1.51
N PHE A 53 13.28 -5.21 2.35
CA PHE A 53 14.44 -4.39 2.02
C PHE A 53 15.78 -5.05 2.34
N ALA A 54 15.77 -6.23 3.00
CA ALA A 54 16.98 -6.94 3.34
C ALA A 54 17.78 -7.35 2.08
N GLY A 55 19.09 -7.10 2.10
CA GLY A 55 19.98 -7.41 0.99
C GLY A 55 19.90 -6.44 -0.21
N LEU A 56 19.07 -5.40 -0.14
CA LEU A 56 19.00 -4.34 -1.15
C LEU A 56 19.80 -3.11 -0.71
N SER A 57 20.48 -2.46 -1.66
CA SER A 57 21.11 -1.17 -1.42
C SER A 57 20.08 -0.08 -1.20
N VAL A 58 20.46 0.99 -0.48
CA VAL A 58 19.57 2.13 -0.19
C VAL A 58 18.89 2.70 -1.45
N PRO A 59 19.61 2.96 -2.56
CA PRO A 59 18.98 3.48 -3.78
C PRO A 59 17.95 2.51 -4.40
N GLU A 60 18.19 1.19 -4.34
CA GLU A 60 17.28 0.19 -4.90
C GLU A 60 15.94 0.20 -4.15
N ARG A 61 15.99 0.15 -2.81
CA ARG A 61 14.77 0.14 -1.99
C ARG A 61 14.03 1.49 -2.02
N GLN A 62 14.75 2.61 -2.08
CA GLN A 62 14.12 3.92 -2.31
C GLN A 62 13.44 3.99 -3.68
N GLY A 63 14.12 3.53 -4.74
CA GLY A 63 13.54 3.45 -6.08
C GLY A 63 12.33 2.51 -6.14
N MET A 64 12.31 1.42 -5.36
CA MET A 64 11.14 0.56 -5.21
C MET A 64 9.94 1.30 -4.64
N VAL A 65 10.12 2.00 -3.52
CA VAL A 65 9.06 2.79 -2.88
C VAL A 65 8.57 3.92 -3.80
N GLN A 66 9.50 4.63 -4.44
CA GLN A 66 9.20 5.78 -5.31
C GLN A 66 8.25 5.41 -6.45
N ARG A 67 8.40 4.21 -7.04
CA ARG A 67 7.52 3.73 -8.12
C ARG A 67 6.06 3.56 -7.72
N PHE A 68 5.76 3.48 -6.42
CA PHE A 68 4.40 3.38 -5.91
C PHE A 68 3.79 4.73 -5.55
N TRP A 69 4.56 5.82 -5.56
CA TRP A 69 4.08 7.15 -5.25
C TRP A 69 3.42 7.77 -6.47
N ASP A 70 2.17 8.20 -6.31
CA ASP A 70 1.36 8.85 -7.36
C ASP A 70 0.88 10.25 -6.95
N GLY A 71 1.47 10.81 -5.89
CA GLY A 71 1.21 12.18 -5.46
C GLY A 71 2.02 13.20 -6.27
N PRO A 72 1.53 14.45 -6.39
CA PRO A 72 2.28 15.54 -7.03
C PRO A 72 3.46 16.04 -6.19
N GLU A 73 3.49 15.73 -4.89
CA GLU A 73 4.59 16.10 -4.00
C GLU A 73 5.84 15.25 -4.25
N GLU A 74 7.03 15.79 -3.96
CA GLU A 74 8.24 14.97 -3.87
C GLU A 74 8.12 14.03 -2.65
N LEU A 75 8.57 12.79 -2.81
CA LEU A 75 8.60 11.80 -1.74
C LEU A 75 10.05 11.61 -1.28
N GLN A 76 10.32 11.92 -0.02
CA GLN A 76 11.58 11.60 0.64
C GLN A 76 11.38 10.42 1.59
N ALA A 77 11.68 9.23 1.09
CA ALA A 77 11.55 7.99 1.85
C ALA A 77 12.89 7.52 2.44
N LEU A 78 12.97 7.49 3.76
CA LEU A 78 13.96 6.70 4.49
C LEU A 78 13.44 5.27 4.60
N THR A 79 14.23 4.31 4.13
CA THR A 79 13.83 2.90 4.05
C THR A 79 14.77 2.07 4.91
N TYR A 80 14.23 1.16 5.71
CA TYR A 80 15.00 0.31 6.64
C TYR A 80 14.44 -1.10 6.73
N THR A 81 15.30 -2.08 7.00
CA THR A 81 14.83 -3.35 7.58
C THR A 81 14.44 -3.15 9.05
N PRO A 82 13.67 -4.06 9.68
CA PRO A 82 13.37 -3.97 11.11
C PRO A 82 14.63 -3.92 11.98
N ASP A 83 15.65 -4.71 11.65
CA ASP A 83 16.94 -4.71 12.37
C ASP A 83 17.68 -3.36 12.23
N GLU A 84 17.78 -2.83 11.01
CA GLU A 84 18.36 -1.51 10.78
C GLU A 84 17.59 -0.40 11.50
N PHE A 85 16.26 -0.50 11.51
CA PHE A 85 15.39 0.45 12.18
C PHE A 85 15.56 0.39 13.70
N ASN A 86 15.69 -0.81 14.27
CA ASN A 86 15.99 -0.99 15.69
C ASN A 86 17.31 -0.33 16.08
N GLU A 87 18.34 -0.40 15.24
CA GLU A 87 19.61 0.28 15.52
C GLU A 87 19.55 1.79 15.30
N ILE A 88 18.93 2.27 14.22
CA ILE A 88 18.86 3.71 13.93
C ILE A 88 17.98 4.45 14.94
N SER A 89 16.90 3.81 15.43
CA SER A 89 15.95 4.41 16.39
C SER A 89 16.58 4.72 17.75
N LYS A 90 17.73 4.13 18.07
CA LYS A 90 18.50 4.43 19.29
C LYS A 90 19.28 5.75 19.20
N ARG A 91 19.47 6.31 17.99
CA ARG A 91 20.19 7.57 17.80
C ARG A 91 19.31 8.75 18.22
N SER A 92 19.91 9.76 18.84
CA SER A 92 19.18 10.94 19.35
C SER A 92 18.34 11.65 18.28
N THR A 93 18.88 11.83 17.08
CA THR A 93 18.15 12.43 15.94
C THR A 93 16.92 11.62 15.57
N ALA A 94 17.03 10.29 15.53
CA ALA A 94 15.91 9.42 15.23
C ALA A 94 14.86 9.44 16.34
N GLN A 95 15.27 9.39 17.62
CA GLN A 95 14.34 9.51 18.75
C GLN A 95 13.53 10.81 18.72
N GLN A 96 14.17 11.93 18.35
CA GLN A 96 13.46 13.19 18.19
C GLN A 96 12.41 13.10 17.08
N ILE A 97 12.75 12.50 15.93
CA ILE A 97 11.80 12.27 14.82
C ILE A 97 10.64 11.38 15.29
N LEU A 98 10.95 10.25 15.92
CA LEU A 98 9.97 9.26 16.36
C LEU A 98 9.03 9.78 17.45
N SER A 99 9.43 10.79 18.23
CA SER A 99 8.57 11.38 19.27
C SER A 99 7.31 12.07 18.74
N TYR A 100 7.28 12.45 17.45
CA TYR A 100 6.11 13.07 16.82
C TYR A 100 5.68 12.38 15.52
N ALA A 101 6.41 11.37 15.05
CA ALA A 101 6.08 10.67 13.82
C ALA A 101 4.73 9.94 13.95
N LEU A 102 3.94 9.95 12.87
CA LEU A 102 2.62 9.31 12.83
C LEU A 102 2.70 8.04 12.00
N ASP A 103 2.49 6.88 12.64
CA ASP A 103 2.40 5.63 11.90
C ASP A 103 1.05 5.51 11.18
N ILE A 104 1.12 5.40 9.86
CA ILE A 104 -0.03 5.24 8.96
C ILE A 104 -0.04 3.86 8.29
N ALA A 105 0.86 2.96 8.67
CA ALA A 105 0.75 1.57 8.25
C ALA A 105 -0.63 1.03 8.63
N PRO A 106 -1.25 0.17 7.79
CA PRO A 106 -2.44 -0.55 8.21
C PRO A 106 -2.20 -1.22 9.56
N PRO A 107 -3.13 -1.13 10.53
CA PRO A 107 -2.90 -1.66 11.86
C PRO A 107 -2.51 -3.13 11.78
N LYS A 108 -1.40 -3.48 12.41
CA LYS A 108 -1.09 -4.87 12.71
C LYS A 108 -2.29 -5.45 13.48
N GLY A 109 -2.98 -6.42 12.90
CA GLY A 109 -4.08 -7.07 13.60
C GLY A 109 -5.48 -6.50 13.35
N SER A 110 -5.83 -6.09 12.12
CA SER A 110 -7.26 -6.06 11.77
C SER A 110 -7.88 -7.45 12.01
N ILE A 111 -9.11 -7.48 12.49
CA ILE A 111 -9.80 -8.75 12.76
C ILE A 111 -9.96 -9.49 11.44
N CYS A 112 -9.38 -10.69 11.36
CA CYS A 112 -9.54 -11.53 10.19
C CYS A 112 -11.00 -11.94 10.03
N PRO A 113 -11.64 -11.66 8.90
CA PRO A 113 -13.05 -11.96 8.71
C PRO A 113 -13.32 -13.48 8.61
N ARG A 114 -12.28 -14.28 8.37
CA ARG A 114 -12.42 -15.75 8.28
C ARG A 114 -12.32 -16.45 9.63
N CYS A 115 -11.48 -15.99 10.55
CA CYS A 115 -11.21 -16.71 11.80
C CYS A 115 -11.30 -15.88 13.08
N GLY A 116 -11.59 -14.57 12.99
CA GLY A 116 -11.75 -13.69 14.15
C GLY A 116 -10.44 -13.33 14.88
N ARG A 117 -9.30 -13.94 14.52
CA ARG A 117 -8.00 -13.59 15.08
C ARG A 117 -7.50 -12.26 14.51
N ALA A 118 -6.74 -11.52 15.31
CA ALA A 118 -5.91 -10.45 14.81
C ALA A 118 -4.98 -10.98 13.71
N GLY A 119 -4.93 -10.29 12.58
CA GLY A 119 -3.98 -10.55 11.53
C GLY A 119 -3.83 -9.35 10.60
N SER A 120 -3.00 -9.49 9.58
CA SER A 120 -2.81 -8.44 8.59
C SER A 120 -3.33 -8.92 7.22
N PRO A 121 -4.15 -8.13 6.49
CA PRO A 121 -4.58 -8.47 5.14
C PRO A 121 -3.38 -8.43 4.19
N GLN A 122 -3.29 -9.41 3.29
CA GLN A 122 -2.15 -9.64 2.40
C GLN A 122 -2.64 -10.11 1.04
N ILE A 123 -2.10 -9.58 -0.05
CA ILE A 123 -2.43 -10.03 -1.41
C ILE A 123 -1.30 -10.92 -1.94
N LYS A 124 -1.60 -12.16 -2.30
CA LYS A 124 -0.66 -13.08 -2.95
C LYS A 124 -1.03 -13.31 -4.41
N LYS A 125 -0.07 -13.09 -5.31
CA LYS A 125 -0.22 -13.32 -6.76
C LYS A 125 0.23 -14.75 -7.09
N ILE A 126 -0.69 -15.61 -7.57
CA ILE A 126 -0.35 -16.98 -7.98
C ILE A 126 -0.27 -17.04 -9.50
N LYS A 127 0.87 -17.50 -10.02
CA LYS A 127 1.12 -17.72 -11.45
C LYS A 127 0.62 -19.10 -11.86
N LYS A 128 -0.32 -19.17 -12.79
CA LYS A 128 -0.75 -20.45 -13.39
C LYS A 128 0.22 -20.90 -14.48
N ARG A 129 0.17 -22.19 -14.84
CA ARG A 129 0.88 -22.75 -16.01
C ARG A 129 0.63 -21.96 -17.31
N SER A 130 -0.53 -21.32 -17.43
CA SER A 130 -0.90 -20.46 -18.57
C SER A 130 -0.21 -19.08 -18.58
N GLY A 131 0.64 -18.77 -17.60
CA GLY A 131 1.31 -17.47 -17.46
C GLY A 131 0.47 -16.36 -16.82
N LYS A 132 -0.84 -16.57 -16.64
CA LYS A 132 -1.74 -15.60 -15.98
C LYS A 132 -1.50 -15.57 -14.47
N ASN A 133 -1.39 -14.35 -13.92
CA ASN A 133 -1.28 -14.10 -12.48
C ASN A 133 -2.66 -13.73 -11.90
N TYR A 134 -3.03 -14.36 -10.79
CA TYR A 134 -4.27 -14.07 -10.09
C TYR A 134 -3.97 -13.59 -8.66
N PRO A 135 -4.42 -12.37 -8.28
CA PRO A 135 -4.31 -11.90 -6.91
C PRO A 135 -5.34 -12.59 -6.03
N TYR A 136 -4.93 -12.95 -4.83
CA TYR A 136 -5.74 -13.61 -3.83
C TYR A 136 -5.51 -12.93 -2.49
N LEU A 137 -6.59 -12.59 -1.78
CA LEU A 137 -6.54 -11.99 -0.47
C LEU A 137 -6.39 -13.07 0.59
N TYR A 138 -5.45 -12.85 1.49
CA TYR A 138 -5.18 -13.64 2.68
C TYR A 138 -5.15 -12.72 3.90
N TYR A 139 -5.27 -13.30 5.09
CA TYR A 139 -4.86 -12.69 6.35
C TYR A 139 -3.68 -13.48 6.90
N ALA A 140 -2.60 -12.77 7.23
CA ALA A 140 -1.44 -13.32 7.94
C ALA A 140 -1.66 -13.20 9.46
N HIS A 141 -1.46 -14.30 10.17
CA HIS A 141 -1.52 -14.37 11.63
C HIS A 141 -0.14 -14.72 12.17
N TYR A 142 0.41 -13.84 13.00
CA TYR A 142 1.75 -13.97 13.54
C TYR A 142 1.66 -14.56 14.96
N LYS A 143 2.30 -15.71 15.18
CA LYS A 143 2.37 -16.35 16.50
C LYS A 143 3.73 -17.01 16.69
N ASN A 144 4.46 -16.63 17.74
CA ASN A 144 5.76 -17.20 18.12
C ASN A 144 6.77 -17.30 16.94
N GLY A 145 6.89 -16.23 16.14
CA GLY A 145 7.80 -16.19 14.98
C GLY A 145 7.34 -17.00 13.76
N ARG A 146 6.13 -17.59 13.79
CA ARG A 146 5.53 -18.31 12.65
C ARG A 146 4.36 -17.52 12.09
N VAL A 147 4.16 -17.64 10.77
CA VAL A 147 3.03 -17.03 10.05
C VAL A 147 2.05 -18.11 9.62
N GLU A 148 0.83 -18.02 10.14
CA GLU A 148 -0.32 -18.81 9.67
C GLU A 148 -1.17 -17.97 8.71
N TRP A 149 -1.76 -18.61 7.71
CA TRP A 149 -2.47 -17.91 6.64
C TRP A 149 -3.94 -18.30 6.58
N CYS A 150 -4.84 -17.31 6.64
CA CYS A 150 -6.25 -17.48 6.30
C CYS A 150 -6.49 -16.99 4.87
N TYR A 151 -6.79 -17.89 3.94
CA TYR A 151 -7.30 -17.48 2.62
C TYR A 151 -8.69 -16.87 2.76
N ILE A 152 -8.89 -15.64 2.29
CA ILE A 152 -10.19 -14.96 2.36
C ILE A 152 -10.97 -15.17 1.07
N GLY A 153 -10.29 -15.06 -0.06
CA GLY A 153 -10.96 -15.11 -1.36
C GLY A 153 -10.12 -14.45 -2.44
N ARG A 154 -10.65 -14.45 -3.65
CA ARG A 154 -10.18 -13.59 -4.72
C ARG A 154 -10.88 -12.25 -4.57
N GLU A 155 -10.14 -11.16 -4.34
CA GLU A 155 -10.73 -9.84 -4.57
C GLU A 155 -10.93 -9.66 -6.08
N TYR A 156 -12.18 -9.43 -6.51
CA TYR A 156 -12.60 -8.29 -7.34
C TYR A 156 -14.06 -8.49 -7.79
N ASN A 157 -14.94 -7.64 -7.26
CA ASN A 157 -16.12 -7.14 -7.97
C ASN A 157 -16.46 -5.76 -7.40
N ILE A 158 -15.75 -4.73 -7.86
CA ILE A 158 -16.36 -3.41 -8.02
C ILE A 158 -16.39 -3.20 -9.53
N ASP A 159 -17.56 -3.41 -10.13
CA ASP A 159 -17.83 -3.08 -11.52
C ASP A 159 -17.68 -1.58 -11.73
N ILE A 160 -16.52 -1.13 -12.20
CA ILE A 160 -16.45 0.11 -12.99
C ILE A 160 -16.41 -0.33 -14.44
N LYS A 161 -17.59 -0.44 -15.06
CA LYS A 161 -17.64 -0.48 -16.53
C LYS A 161 -16.99 0.80 -17.05
N PRO A 162 -16.07 0.72 -18.04
CA PRO A 162 -15.59 1.92 -18.69
C PRO A 162 -16.79 2.65 -19.29
N ASN A 163 -16.89 3.95 -19.02
CA ASN A 163 -17.85 4.82 -19.65
C ASN A 163 -17.55 4.78 -21.16
N LYS A 164 -18.33 4.01 -21.93
CA LYS A 164 -18.27 4.06 -23.39
C LYS A 164 -18.82 5.42 -23.80
N SER A 165 -17.92 6.31 -24.16
CA SER A 165 -18.22 7.47 -24.98
C SER A 165 -18.87 7.00 -26.29
N VAL A 166 -20.08 7.50 -26.53
CA VAL A 166 -20.68 7.88 -27.81
C VAL A 166 -20.30 7.03 -29.04
N GLU A 167 -21.27 6.25 -29.54
CA GLU A 167 -21.59 6.17 -30.98
C GLU A 167 -23.01 5.61 -31.14
N GLY A 168 -23.85 6.37 -31.84
CA GLY A 168 -25.27 6.08 -32.01
C GLY A 168 -25.53 4.92 -32.96
N GLU A 169 -26.30 3.94 -32.49
CA GLU A 169 -26.90 2.91 -33.36
C GLU A 169 -28.07 3.51 -34.17
N GLY A 170 -27.78 3.87 -35.41
CA GLY A 170 -28.78 3.95 -36.48
C GLY A 170 -29.09 2.55 -37.01
N LYS A 171 -30.14 1.93 -36.47
CA LYS A 171 -30.74 0.66 -36.91
C LYS A 171 -30.94 0.56 -38.43
N ARG A 172 -30.61 -0.59 -39.02
CA ARG A 172 -31.55 -1.33 -39.88
C ARG A 172 -31.23 -2.82 -39.97
N ARG A 173 -32.16 -3.62 -39.46
CA ARG A 173 -32.25 -5.08 -39.59
C ARG A 173 -32.38 -5.47 -41.06
N LYS A 174 -31.63 -6.48 -41.48
CA LYS A 174 -32.01 -7.36 -42.58
C LYS A 174 -33.05 -8.35 -42.04
N GLU A 175 -34.27 -8.29 -42.54
CA GLU A 175 -35.21 -9.41 -42.48
C GLU A 175 -34.95 -10.32 -43.69
N PHE A 176 -35.04 -11.62 -43.45
CA PHE A 176 -34.86 -12.69 -44.43
C PHE A 176 -36.19 -13.46 -44.56
N LYS A 177 -36.40 -14.02 -45.76
CA LYS A 177 -37.43 -14.98 -46.23
C LYS A 177 -38.65 -14.31 -46.89
N ALA A 178 -39.13 -14.75 -48.05
CA ALA A 178 -38.99 -16.03 -48.75
C ALA A 178 -38.57 -15.87 -50.22
#